data_AF-A0AAU3FGJ2-F1
#
_entry.id   AF-A0AAU3FGJ2-F1
#
_cell.length_a   1.000
_cell.length_b   1.000
_cell.length_c   1.000
_cell.angle_alpha   90.00
_cell.angle_beta   90.00
_cell.angle_gamma   90.00
#
_symmetry.space_group_name_H-M   'P 1'
#
loop_
_entity.id
_entity.type
_entity.pdbx_description
1 polymer ?
#
loop_
_entity_poly.entity_id
_entity_poly.type
_entity_poly.pdbx_seq_one_letter_code
_entity_poly.pdbx_strand_id
1 'polypeptide(L)'
;MTTELKHVEVVDAELVDDAPAAGAVAPHDPATAAVLTALDHGAEQHLKDIRLKKTRGGYARDWALWAEFHGWLAERTNDPLPLTAVTTGTLVGFVVWLDEVKKAAPNSIDRRLTGVTVTARSMGAEVPHGGNEGCAHRAQAAQARPRAAGPRPRPGRRHHPGPDPPDEHRHCGGFRTGRRRPRSDRTPGPGHGRRCGRRCSGDRRRHPDHGEHPPVNPRFGGGAPGSTARS
;
A
#
# COMPACT_ATOMS: atom_id res chain seq x y z
N MET A 1 -32.73 12.77 37.69
CA MET A 1 -32.21 14.01 37.09
C MET A 1 -32.55 13.98 35.60
N THR A 2 -33.82 14.23 35.29
CA THR A 2 -34.40 14.15 33.95
C THR A 2 -34.33 15.54 33.34
N THR A 3 -33.40 15.76 32.42
CA THR A 3 -33.25 17.05 31.73
C THR A 3 -34.28 17.15 30.60
N GLU A 4 -35.25 18.02 30.83
CA GLU A 4 -36.25 18.52 29.92
C GLU A 4 -35.57 19.29 28.77
N LEU A 5 -35.59 18.74 27.57
CA LEU A 5 -35.06 19.39 26.37
C LEU A 5 -36.14 20.30 25.79
N LYS A 6 -35.97 21.61 25.99
CA LYS A 6 -36.75 22.64 25.30
C LYS A 6 -36.64 22.44 23.80
N HIS A 7 -37.79 22.23 23.16
CA HIS A 7 -37.95 22.19 21.72
C HIS A 7 -37.54 23.56 21.15
N VAL A 8 -36.42 23.59 20.43
CA VAL A 8 -36.00 24.77 19.68
C VAL A 8 -36.82 24.79 18.39
N GLU A 9 -37.68 25.79 18.30
CA GLU A 9 -38.44 26.15 17.10
C GLU A 9 -37.46 26.32 15.94
N VAL A 10 -37.56 25.41 14.98
CA VAL A 10 -36.81 25.48 13.72
C VAL A 10 -37.44 26.62 12.94
N VAL A 11 -36.74 27.75 12.90
CA VAL A 11 -37.07 28.85 12.00
C VAL A 11 -37.01 28.30 10.59
N ASP A 12 -38.19 28.18 9.98
CA ASP A 12 -38.39 27.92 8.56
C ASP A 12 -37.74 29.10 7.82
N ALA A 13 -36.47 28.92 7.47
CA ALA A 13 -35.77 29.85 6.62
C ALA A 13 -36.38 29.69 5.24
N GLU A 14 -37.39 30.52 4.98
CA GLU A 14 -37.92 30.84 3.67
C GLU A 14 -36.74 30.88 2.69
N LEU A 15 -36.67 29.83 1.87
CA LEU A 15 -35.70 29.68 0.80
C LEU A 15 -36.03 30.78 -0.19
N VAL A 16 -35.50 31.98 0.03
CA VAL A 16 -35.57 33.07 -0.94
C VAL A 16 -34.86 32.55 -2.17
N ASP A 17 -35.64 32.19 -3.19
CA ASP A 17 -35.22 31.98 -4.57
C ASP A 17 -34.72 33.32 -5.15
N ASP A 18 -33.68 33.90 -4.55
CA ASP A 18 -32.81 34.88 -5.18
C ASP A 18 -31.79 34.08 -5.98
N ALA A 19 -32.29 33.35 -6.98
CA ALA A 19 -31.44 32.90 -8.06
C ALA A 19 -31.07 34.15 -8.86
N PRO A 20 -29.83 34.69 -8.77
CA PRO A 20 -29.43 35.69 -9.74
C PRO A 20 -29.60 35.04 -11.11
N ALA A 21 -30.41 35.68 -11.95
CA ALA A 21 -30.58 35.32 -13.34
C ALA A 21 -29.21 34.94 -13.91
N ALA A 22 -29.18 33.88 -14.72
CA ALA A 22 -28.02 33.46 -15.50
C ALA A 22 -27.59 34.58 -16.46
N GLY A 23 -27.05 35.67 -15.90
CA GLY A 23 -26.45 36.76 -16.61
C GLY A 23 -25.21 36.19 -17.24
N ALA A 24 -25.10 36.37 -18.56
CA ALA A 24 -23.91 36.06 -19.31
C ALA A 24 -22.71 36.63 -18.53
N VAL A 25 -21.89 35.74 -17.97
CA VAL A 25 -20.66 36.13 -17.28
C VAL A 25 -19.88 36.94 -18.31
N ALA A 26 -19.74 38.23 -18.05
CA ALA A 26 -19.02 39.11 -18.97
C ALA A 26 -17.63 38.50 -19.17
N PRO A 27 -17.18 38.30 -20.42
CA PRO A 27 -15.86 37.74 -20.67
C PRO A 27 -14.82 38.60 -19.95
N HIS A 28 -13.90 37.95 -19.25
CA HIS A 28 -12.82 38.65 -18.57
C HIS A 28 -12.10 39.57 -19.55
N ASP A 29 -11.74 40.77 -19.08
CA ASP A 29 -10.87 41.62 -19.88
C ASP A 29 -9.55 40.87 -20.17
N PRO A 30 -8.86 41.20 -21.27
CA PRO A 30 -7.66 40.48 -21.68
C PRO A 30 -6.55 40.43 -20.62
N ALA A 31 -6.44 41.47 -19.77
CA ALA A 31 -5.43 41.51 -18.72
C ALA A 31 -5.79 40.53 -17.60
N THR A 32 -7.04 40.49 -17.18
CA THR A 32 -7.54 39.49 -16.22
C THR A 32 -7.39 38.07 -16.75
N ALA A 33 -7.72 37.83 -18.03
CA ALA A 33 -7.56 36.51 -18.65
C ALA A 33 -6.10 36.04 -18.70
N ALA A 34 -5.15 36.95 -18.96
CA ALA A 34 -3.72 36.64 -18.94
C ALA A 34 -3.22 36.28 -17.52
N VAL A 35 -3.68 37.01 -16.50
CA VAL A 35 -3.36 36.71 -15.09
C VAL A 35 -3.90 35.34 -14.69
N LEU A 36 -5.15 35.03 -15.03
CA LEU A 36 -5.75 33.73 -14.75
C LEU A 36 -4.99 32.58 -15.43
N THR A 37 -4.62 32.76 -16.70
CA THR A 37 -3.81 31.78 -17.44
C THR A 37 -2.45 31.53 -16.78
N ALA A 38 -1.78 32.59 -16.31
CA ALA A 38 -0.51 32.47 -15.60
C ALA A 38 -0.65 31.75 -14.25
N LEU A 39 -1.75 32.00 -13.52
CA LEU A 39 -2.07 31.32 -12.27
C LEU A 39 -2.34 29.83 -12.50
N ASP A 40 -3.11 29.47 -13.52
CA ASP A 40 -3.39 28.07 -13.88
C ASP A 40 -2.09 27.34 -14.25
N HIS A 41 -1.24 27.97 -15.05
CA HIS A 41 0.06 27.39 -15.40
C HIS A 41 0.94 27.19 -14.16
N GLY A 42 1.02 28.18 -13.27
CA GLY A 42 1.78 28.07 -12.02
C GLY A 42 1.24 26.97 -11.11
N ALA A 43 -0.09 26.84 -11.01
CA ALA A 43 -0.74 25.79 -10.24
C ALA A 43 -0.45 24.39 -10.82
N GLU A 44 -0.50 24.21 -12.13
CA GLU A 44 -0.15 22.94 -12.78
C GLU A 44 1.28 22.52 -12.50
N GLN A 45 2.25 23.44 -12.64
CA GLN A 45 3.66 23.16 -12.33
C GLN A 45 3.85 22.79 -10.87
N HIS A 46 3.22 23.54 -9.96
CA HIS A 46 3.27 23.26 -8.54
C HIS A 46 2.70 21.87 -8.20
N LEU A 47 1.58 21.48 -8.80
CA LEU A 47 0.99 20.16 -8.62
C LEU A 47 1.89 19.04 -9.17
N LYS A 48 2.52 19.24 -10.33
CA LYS A 48 3.52 18.31 -10.90
C LYS A 48 4.70 18.12 -9.94
N ASP A 49 5.24 19.22 -9.41
CA ASP A 49 6.36 19.20 -8.47
C ASP A 49 6.00 18.54 -7.14
N ILE A 50 4.85 18.87 -6.56
CA ILE A 50 4.37 18.23 -5.33
C ILE A 50 4.17 16.74 -5.55
N ARG A 51 3.56 16.33 -6.67
CA ARG A 51 3.33 14.93 -6.97
C ARG A 51 4.65 14.17 -7.06
N LEU A 52 5.64 14.74 -7.75
CA LEU A 52 6.97 14.15 -7.86
C LEU A 52 7.65 14.04 -6.48
N LYS A 53 7.56 15.08 -5.65
CA LYS A 53 8.09 15.06 -4.27
C LYS A 53 7.41 13.99 -3.40
N LYS A 54 6.08 13.89 -3.45
CA LYS A 54 5.32 12.89 -2.68
C LYS A 54 5.69 11.46 -3.08
N THR A 55 5.83 11.19 -4.37
CA THR A 55 6.23 9.86 -4.87
C THR A 55 7.68 9.55 -4.50
N ARG A 56 8.61 10.49 -4.70
CA ARG A 56 10.02 10.32 -4.30
C ARG A 56 10.16 10.05 -2.79
N GLY A 57 9.43 10.81 -1.96
CA GLY A 57 9.40 10.57 -0.51
C GLY A 57 8.73 9.24 -0.12
N GLY A 58 7.80 8.75 -0.92
CA GLY A 58 7.24 7.40 -0.79
C GLY A 58 8.32 6.33 -1.00
N TYR A 59 9.06 6.42 -2.11
CA TYR A 59 10.10 5.45 -2.46
C TYR A 59 11.30 5.51 -1.53
N ALA A 60 11.70 6.69 -1.06
CA ALA A 60 12.75 6.82 -0.04
C ALA A 60 12.39 6.06 1.26
N ARG A 61 11.12 6.12 1.68
CA ARG A 61 10.65 5.36 2.86
C ARG A 61 10.61 3.86 2.61
N ASP A 62 10.27 3.44 1.39
CA ASP A 62 10.34 2.01 1.01
C ASP A 62 11.76 1.49 1.02
N TRP A 63 12.69 2.30 0.53
CA TRP A 63 14.10 1.98 0.54
C TRP A 63 14.69 1.89 1.95
N ALA A 64 14.25 2.75 2.87
CA ALA A 64 14.65 2.66 4.27
C ALA A 64 14.15 1.34 4.92
N LEU A 65 12.94 0.90 4.60
CA LEU A 65 12.41 -0.39 5.06
C LEU A 65 13.17 -1.57 4.45
N TRP A 66 13.59 -1.45 3.20
CA TRP A 66 14.45 -2.44 2.56
C TRP A 66 15.80 -2.55 3.27
N ALA A 67 16.42 -1.43 3.65
CA ALA A 67 17.64 -1.43 4.44
C ALA A 67 17.45 -2.06 5.83
N GLU A 68 16.33 -1.77 6.49
CA GLU A 68 15.98 -2.41 7.76
C GLU A 68 15.85 -3.95 7.62
N PHE A 69 15.21 -4.41 6.54
CA PHE A 69 15.13 -5.84 6.23
C PHE A 69 16.52 -6.47 6.03
N HIS A 70 17.43 -5.80 5.32
CA HIS A 70 18.80 -6.29 5.17
C HIS A 70 19.54 -6.39 6.51
N GLY A 71 19.34 -5.43 7.43
CA GLY A 71 19.88 -5.51 8.79
C GLY A 71 19.32 -6.73 9.55
N TRP A 72 18.00 -6.90 9.52
CA TRP A 72 17.32 -8.05 10.12
C TRP A 72 17.77 -9.40 9.54
N LEU A 73 18.09 -9.44 8.25
CA LEU A 73 18.59 -10.63 7.57
C LEU A 73 20.02 -10.93 8.00
N ALA A 74 20.89 -9.91 8.03
CA ALA A 74 22.28 -10.03 8.44
C ALA A 74 22.42 -10.55 9.88
N GLU A 75 21.56 -10.13 10.80
CA GLU A 75 21.52 -10.66 12.17
C GLU A 75 21.25 -12.17 12.24
N ARG A 76 20.52 -12.72 11.26
CA ARG A 76 20.15 -14.15 11.22
C ARG A 76 21.13 -15.00 10.43
N THR A 77 21.67 -14.48 9.34
CA THR A 77 22.60 -15.21 8.47
C THR A 77 24.05 -15.02 8.90
N ASN A 78 24.32 -14.04 9.77
CA ASN A 78 25.65 -13.57 10.15
C ASN A 78 26.46 -13.01 8.95
N ASP A 79 25.79 -12.74 7.83
CA ASP A 79 26.39 -12.26 6.59
C ASP A 79 25.61 -11.04 6.06
N PRO A 80 26.23 -9.84 6.00
CA PRO A 80 25.60 -8.65 5.45
C PRO A 80 25.54 -8.72 3.92
N LEU A 81 24.35 -8.57 3.36
CA LEU A 81 24.14 -8.45 1.92
C LEU A 81 24.09 -6.98 1.50
N PRO A 82 24.65 -6.61 0.32
CA PRO A 82 24.55 -5.25 -0.18
C PRO A 82 23.09 -4.90 -0.50
N LEU A 83 22.69 -3.65 -0.28
CA LEU A 83 21.31 -3.21 -0.51
C LEU A 83 20.86 -3.36 -1.97
N THR A 84 21.81 -3.41 -2.90
CA THR A 84 21.56 -3.62 -4.33
C THR A 84 21.35 -5.09 -4.71
N ALA A 85 21.46 -6.04 -3.77
CA ALA A 85 21.18 -7.46 -4.01
C ALA A 85 19.68 -7.75 -4.14
N VAL A 86 19.08 -7.27 -5.24
CA VAL A 86 17.66 -7.42 -5.54
C VAL A 86 17.45 -8.68 -6.38
N THR A 87 17.39 -9.82 -5.71
CA THR A 87 17.09 -11.12 -6.31
C THR A 87 15.63 -11.51 -6.05
N THR A 88 15.10 -12.49 -6.78
CA THR A 88 13.77 -13.04 -6.47
C THR A 88 13.69 -13.54 -5.03
N GLY A 89 14.77 -14.16 -4.52
CA GLY A 89 14.83 -14.65 -3.14
C GLY A 89 14.73 -13.53 -2.09
N THR A 90 15.49 -12.44 -2.28
CA THR A 90 15.46 -11.30 -1.34
C THR A 90 14.14 -10.54 -1.39
N LEU A 91 13.51 -10.43 -2.58
CA LEU A 91 12.18 -9.85 -2.72
C LEU A 91 11.09 -10.70 -2.03
N VAL A 92 11.09 -12.02 -2.19
CA VAL A 92 10.16 -12.91 -1.48
C VAL A 92 10.39 -12.83 0.04
N GLY A 93 11.65 -12.86 0.48
CA GLY A 93 12.00 -12.73 1.89
C GLY A 93 11.51 -11.42 2.49
N PHE A 94 11.64 -10.31 1.77
CA PHE A 94 11.14 -9.01 2.18
C PHE A 94 9.61 -8.97 2.30
N VAL A 95 8.88 -9.59 1.36
CA VAL A 95 7.42 -9.68 1.44
C VAL A 95 6.99 -10.48 2.68
N VAL A 96 7.62 -11.64 2.92
CA VAL A 96 7.34 -12.45 4.12
C VAL A 96 7.67 -11.67 5.40
N TRP A 97 8.78 -10.94 5.43
CA TRP A 97 9.14 -10.08 6.56
C TRP A 97 8.13 -8.94 6.79
N LEU A 98 7.65 -8.30 5.72
CA LEU A 98 6.61 -7.26 5.82
C LEU A 98 5.30 -7.83 6.39
N ASP A 99 4.91 -9.03 5.97
CA ASP A 99 3.70 -9.70 6.45
C ASP A 99 3.85 -10.20 7.90
N GLU A 100 4.92 -10.94 8.18
CA GLU A 100 5.08 -11.65 9.46
C GLU A 100 5.66 -10.78 10.56
N VAL A 101 6.61 -9.90 10.25
CA VAL A 101 7.30 -9.06 11.25
C VAL A 101 6.64 -7.70 11.34
N LYS A 102 6.40 -7.02 10.21
CA LYS A 102 5.81 -5.67 10.21
C LYS A 102 4.28 -5.65 10.22
N LYS A 103 3.62 -6.79 10.03
CA LYS A 103 2.15 -6.92 9.96
C LYS A 103 1.53 -5.93 8.97
N ALA A 104 2.21 -5.71 7.84
CA ALA A 104 1.78 -4.77 6.83
C ALA A 104 0.52 -5.28 6.10
N ALA A 105 -0.42 -4.40 5.80
CA ALA A 105 -1.59 -4.76 5.01
C ALA A 105 -1.17 -5.21 3.59
N PRO A 106 -1.85 -6.18 2.95
CA PRO A 106 -1.47 -6.70 1.63
C PRO A 106 -1.29 -5.61 0.57
N ASN A 107 -2.24 -4.68 0.45
CA ASN A 107 -2.13 -3.56 -0.51
C ASN A 107 -0.90 -2.67 -0.28
N SER A 108 -0.40 -2.60 0.96
CA SER A 108 0.80 -1.85 1.29
C SER A 108 2.09 -2.59 0.95
N ILE A 109 2.07 -3.93 0.90
CA ILE A 109 3.21 -4.77 0.53
C ILE A 109 3.52 -4.58 -0.96
N ASP A 110 2.54 -4.70 -1.85
CA ASP A 110 2.75 -4.54 -3.30
C ASP A 110 3.29 -3.15 -3.65
N ARG A 111 2.76 -2.13 -2.96
CA ARG A 111 3.23 -0.75 -3.10
C ARG A 111 4.68 -0.57 -2.65
N ARG A 112 5.07 -1.19 -1.53
CA ARG A 112 6.45 -1.16 -1.03
C ARG A 112 7.40 -1.90 -1.96
N LEU A 113 7.00 -3.07 -2.45
CA LEU A 113 7.76 -3.87 -3.42
C LEU A 113 8.03 -3.08 -4.70
N THR A 114 7.01 -2.37 -5.20
CA THR A 114 7.16 -1.47 -6.35
C THR A 114 8.14 -0.33 -6.06
N GLY A 115 8.04 0.31 -4.89
CA GLY A 115 8.96 1.38 -4.50
C GLY A 115 10.42 0.93 -4.40
N VAL A 116 10.67 -0.24 -3.82
CA VAL A 116 12.01 -0.83 -3.73
C VAL A 116 12.58 -1.13 -5.12
N THR A 117 11.80 -1.79 -5.98
CA THR A 117 12.28 -2.17 -7.33
C THR A 117 12.52 -0.96 -8.23
N VAL A 118 11.68 0.07 -8.17
CA VAL A 118 11.92 1.34 -8.87
C VAL A 118 13.20 2.03 -8.37
N THR A 119 13.38 2.09 -7.04
CA THR A 119 14.56 2.72 -6.45
C THR A 119 15.83 1.94 -6.83
N ALA A 120 15.81 0.61 -6.72
CA ALA A 120 16.92 -0.25 -7.11
C ALA A 120 17.37 -0.04 -8.57
N ARG A 121 16.41 0.00 -9.51
CA ARG A 121 16.72 0.30 -10.93
C ARG A 121 17.32 1.68 -11.11
N SER A 122 16.84 2.68 -10.38
CA SER A 122 17.40 4.04 -10.46
C SER A 122 18.85 4.13 -9.97
N MET A 123 19.29 3.17 -9.16
CA MET A 123 20.69 3.04 -8.71
C MET A 123 21.52 2.07 -9.57
N GLY A 124 20.98 1.59 -10.69
CA GLY A 124 21.68 0.69 -11.62
C GLY A 124 21.69 -0.78 -11.20
N ALA A 125 20.92 -1.18 -10.18
CA ALA A 125 20.79 -2.58 -9.82
C ALA A 125 19.92 -3.33 -10.85
N GLU A 126 20.34 -4.56 -11.19
CA GLU A 126 19.55 -5.45 -12.02
C GLU A 126 18.35 -5.97 -11.22
N VAL A 127 17.14 -5.83 -11.76
CA VAL A 127 15.91 -6.29 -11.12
C VAL A 127 15.28 -7.37 -11.98
N PRO A 128 15.08 -8.59 -11.46
CA PRO A 128 14.49 -9.70 -12.21
C PRO A 128 13.17 -9.32 -12.88
N HIS A 129 13.06 -9.57 -14.18
CA HIS A 129 11.82 -9.37 -14.93
C HIS A 129 10.74 -10.35 -14.43
N GLY A 130 9.53 -9.85 -14.19
CA GLY A 130 8.43 -10.64 -13.59
C GLY A 130 8.54 -10.85 -12.07
N GLY A 131 9.51 -10.22 -11.40
CA GLY A 131 9.73 -10.38 -9.97
C GLY A 131 8.54 -9.98 -9.10
N ASN A 132 7.80 -8.91 -9.42
CA ASN A 132 6.78 -8.38 -8.52
C ASN A 132 5.55 -9.30 -8.42
N GLU A 133 4.97 -9.69 -9.55
CA GLU A 133 3.81 -10.59 -9.61
C GLU A 133 4.18 -12.00 -9.14
N GLY A 134 5.35 -12.50 -9.56
CA GLY A 134 5.85 -13.81 -9.14
C GLY A 134 6.19 -13.88 -7.66
N CYS A 135 6.71 -12.80 -7.05
CA CYS A 135 7.00 -12.73 -5.62
C CYS A 135 5.71 -12.58 -4.80
N ALA A 136 4.80 -11.70 -5.20
CA ALA A 136 3.51 -11.54 -4.54
C ALA A 136 2.70 -12.85 -4.58
N HIS A 137 2.63 -13.51 -5.73
CA HIS A 137 1.93 -14.79 -5.88
C HIS A 137 2.64 -15.91 -5.10
N ARG A 138 3.98 -15.99 -5.08
CA ARG A 138 4.69 -16.99 -4.26
C ARG A 138 4.55 -16.75 -2.77
N ALA A 139 4.59 -15.49 -2.33
CA ALA A 139 4.35 -15.13 -0.95
C ALA A 139 2.91 -15.45 -0.53
N GLN A 140 1.93 -15.10 -1.35
CA GLN A 140 0.53 -15.48 -1.12
C GLN A 140 0.35 -16.99 -1.14
N ALA A 141 1.00 -17.74 -2.03
CA ALA A 141 0.96 -19.20 -2.02
C ALA A 141 1.63 -19.80 -0.77
N ALA A 142 2.70 -19.19 -0.26
CA ALA A 142 3.32 -19.58 1.00
C ALA A 142 2.42 -19.28 2.21
N GLN A 143 1.66 -18.18 2.17
CA GLN A 143 0.69 -17.77 3.21
C GLN A 143 -0.64 -18.54 3.15
N ALA A 144 -1.08 -18.93 1.94
CA ALA A 144 -2.31 -19.67 1.68
C ALA A 144 -2.17 -21.16 1.98
N ARG A 145 -0.95 -21.67 2.21
CA ARG A 145 -0.79 -22.91 2.95
C ARG A 145 -1.41 -22.67 4.32
N PRO A 146 -2.50 -23.38 4.69
CA PRO A 146 -3.07 -23.19 6.00
C PRO A 146 -1.94 -23.41 7.01
N ARG A 147 -1.73 -22.43 7.90
CA ARG A 147 -1.11 -22.66 9.21
C ARG A 147 -2.02 -23.62 9.95
N ALA A 148 -2.07 -24.87 9.47
CA ALA A 148 -2.84 -25.94 10.03
C ALA A 148 -2.17 -26.26 11.36
N ALA A 149 -2.71 -25.64 12.39
CA ALA A 149 -2.60 -26.09 13.76
C ALA A 149 -2.89 -27.60 13.80
N GLY A 150 -1.92 -28.37 14.25
CA GLY A 150 -2.10 -29.79 14.58
C GLY A 150 -0.90 -30.65 14.16
N PRO A 151 -0.40 -31.53 15.04
CA PRO A 151 0.44 -32.64 14.63
C PRO A 151 -0.28 -33.38 13.51
N ARG A 152 0.40 -33.65 12.39
CA ARG A 152 -0.14 -34.53 11.36
C ARG A 152 -0.65 -35.80 12.06
N PRO A 153 -1.90 -36.24 11.87
CA PRO A 153 -2.30 -37.55 12.36
C PRO A 153 -1.29 -38.53 11.80
N ARG A 154 -0.58 -39.22 12.70
CA ARG A 154 0.30 -40.32 12.32
C ARG A 154 -0.51 -41.19 11.38
N PRO A 155 0.02 -41.57 10.19
CA PRO A 155 -0.70 -42.44 9.29
C PRO A 155 -1.15 -43.65 10.11
N GLY A 156 -2.46 -43.71 10.34
CA GLY A 156 -3.08 -44.75 11.14
C GLY A 156 -2.60 -46.05 10.56
N ARG A 157 -1.87 -46.81 11.38
CA ARG A 157 -1.50 -48.20 11.14
C ARG A 157 -2.78 -48.86 10.63
N ARG A 158 -2.82 -49.19 9.34
CA ARG A 158 -3.97 -49.84 8.72
C ARG A 158 -4.20 -51.13 9.48
N HIS A 159 -5.15 -51.10 10.40
CA HIS A 159 -5.75 -52.31 10.92
C HIS A 159 -6.58 -52.82 9.77
N HIS A 160 -6.08 -53.87 9.12
CA HIS A 160 -6.88 -54.64 8.19
C HIS A 160 -8.02 -55.24 9.01
N PRO A 161 -9.30 -54.92 8.73
CA PRO A 161 -10.39 -55.73 9.25
C PRO A 161 -10.23 -57.12 8.61
N GLY A 162 -10.23 -58.14 9.47
CA GLY A 162 -10.29 -59.53 9.03
C GLY A 162 -11.54 -59.78 8.17
N PRO A 163 -11.57 -60.85 7.37
CA PRO A 163 -12.75 -61.21 6.61
C PRO A 163 -13.87 -61.62 7.57
N ASP A 164 -14.94 -60.83 7.60
CA ASP A 164 -16.21 -61.26 8.22
C ASP A 164 -16.90 -62.31 7.32
N PRO A 165 -17.56 -63.33 7.90
CA PRO A 165 -18.23 -64.42 7.20
C PRO A 165 -19.54 -63.97 6.51
N PRO A 166 -20.10 -64.80 5.60
CA PRO A 166 -21.23 -64.40 4.77
C PRO A 166 -22.56 -64.38 5.54
N ASP A 167 -23.30 -63.30 5.26
CA ASP A 167 -24.71 -63.26 4.86
C ASP A 167 -25.74 -64.03 5.70
N GLU A 168 -26.60 -63.29 6.44
CA GLU A 168 -28.01 -63.63 6.49
C GLU A 168 -28.87 -62.46 7.02
N HIS A 169 -29.87 -62.11 6.22
CA HIS A 169 -31.15 -61.55 6.63
C HIS A 169 -31.27 -60.09 7.13
N ARG A 170 -32.05 -59.37 6.30
CA ARG A 170 -33.33 -58.69 6.64
C ARG A 170 -33.34 -57.15 6.70
N HIS A 171 -34.32 -56.67 5.93
CA HIS A 171 -35.28 -55.59 6.22
C HIS A 171 -35.09 -54.24 5.53
N CYS A 172 -35.81 -54.13 4.41
CA CYS A 172 -36.41 -52.93 3.86
C CYS A 172 -37.15 -52.10 4.92
N GLY A 173 -37.07 -50.78 4.77
CA GLY A 173 -38.13 -49.85 5.17
C GLY A 173 -37.64 -48.65 5.98
N GLY A 174 -37.84 -47.44 5.45
CA GLY A 174 -37.74 -46.25 6.30
C GLY A 174 -37.46 -44.92 5.64
N PHE A 175 -38.29 -44.51 4.68
CA PHE A 175 -38.47 -43.10 4.31
C PHE A 175 -38.71 -42.24 5.57
N ARG A 176 -37.87 -41.23 5.84
CA ARG A 176 -38.28 -40.05 6.62
C ARG A 176 -37.68 -38.76 6.08
N THR A 177 -38.56 -38.00 5.44
CA THR A 177 -38.47 -36.60 5.09
C THR A 177 -38.29 -35.72 6.34
N GLY A 178 -37.22 -34.93 6.40
CA GLY A 178 -36.88 -34.06 7.53
C GLY A 178 -36.65 -32.60 7.14
N ARG A 179 -37.76 -31.87 7.01
CA ARG A 179 -37.98 -30.44 7.33
C ARG A 179 -36.87 -29.42 7.04
N ARG A 180 -37.12 -28.62 6.00
CA ARG A 180 -36.60 -27.25 5.80
C ARG A 180 -36.92 -26.36 6.99
N ARG A 181 -35.94 -25.58 7.48
CA ARG A 181 -36.17 -24.42 8.35
C ARG A 181 -36.19 -23.12 7.52
N PRO A 182 -37.11 -22.18 7.78
CA PRO A 182 -37.12 -20.88 7.12
C PRO A 182 -36.01 -19.96 7.65
N ARG A 183 -35.49 -19.16 6.72
CA ARG A 183 -34.40 -18.21 6.84
C ARG A 183 -34.96 -16.92 7.44
N SER A 184 -34.55 -16.56 8.65
CA SER A 184 -34.97 -15.33 9.31
C SER A 184 -34.24 -14.11 8.75
N ASP A 185 -35.02 -13.05 8.56
CA ASP A 185 -34.67 -11.73 8.11
C ASP A 185 -33.46 -11.12 8.84
N ARG A 186 -32.53 -10.57 8.08
CA ARG A 186 -31.52 -9.62 8.58
C ARG A 186 -31.67 -8.31 7.82
N THR A 187 -32.32 -7.37 8.48
CA THR A 187 -32.33 -5.95 8.16
C THR A 187 -30.91 -5.38 8.28
N PRO A 188 -30.38 -4.65 7.29
CA PRO A 188 -29.13 -3.89 7.43
C PRO A 188 -29.37 -2.58 8.19
N GLY A 189 -28.69 -2.39 9.32
CA GLY A 189 -28.67 -1.11 10.04
C GLY A 189 -27.82 -0.04 9.34
N PRO A 190 -28.14 1.25 9.49
CA PRO A 190 -27.46 2.36 8.84
C PRO A 190 -26.08 2.64 9.46
N GLY A 191 -25.13 2.96 8.59
CA GLY A 191 -23.71 3.06 8.87
C GLY A 191 -23.29 4.15 9.86
N HIS A 192 -22.42 3.78 10.79
CA HIS A 192 -21.64 4.69 11.60
C HIS A 192 -20.54 5.35 10.77
N GLY A 193 -20.80 6.58 10.30
CA GLY A 193 -19.78 7.50 9.82
C GLY A 193 -18.91 7.99 10.98
N ARG A 194 -17.74 7.39 11.18
CA ARG A 194 -16.72 7.91 12.10
C ARG A 194 -15.94 9.02 11.40
N ARG A 195 -16.29 10.28 11.70
CA ARG A 195 -15.43 11.46 11.50
C ARG A 195 -14.31 11.42 12.53
N CYS A 196 -13.06 11.23 12.07
CA CYS A 196 -11.87 11.47 12.88
C CYS A 196 -11.42 12.91 12.66
N GLY A 197 -11.84 13.83 13.53
CA GLY A 197 -11.21 15.13 13.67
C GLY A 197 -9.84 14.99 14.32
N ARG A 198 -8.76 15.36 13.61
CA ARG A 198 -7.46 15.61 14.25
C ARG A 198 -7.19 17.10 14.28
N ARG A 199 -7.25 17.64 15.50
CA ARG A 199 -6.55 18.84 15.95
C ARG A 199 -5.10 18.79 15.46
N CYS A 200 -4.69 19.77 14.68
CA CYS A 200 -3.29 20.11 14.53
C CYS A 200 -3.02 21.29 15.47
N SER A 201 -2.53 20.97 16.66
CA SER A 201 -1.89 21.94 17.54
C SER A 201 -0.57 22.36 16.90
N GLY A 202 -0.43 23.64 16.58
CA GLY A 202 0.82 24.21 16.09
C GLY A 202 1.86 24.25 17.21
N ASP A 203 2.95 23.51 17.04
CA ASP A 203 4.20 23.72 17.78
C ASP A 203 5.20 24.37 16.82
N ARG A 204 5.29 25.70 16.89
CA ARG A 204 6.35 26.49 16.23
C ARG A 204 7.60 26.39 17.10
N ARG A 205 8.50 25.46 16.79
CA ARG A 205 9.89 25.50 17.26
C ARG A 205 10.85 25.73 16.10
N ARG A 206 11.34 26.96 16.07
CA ARG A 206 12.72 27.40 15.79
C ARG A 206 13.62 26.35 15.13
N HIS A 207 13.91 26.55 13.85
CA HIS A 207 15.10 25.99 13.21
C HIS A 207 16.23 27.02 13.32
N PRO A 208 17.42 26.64 13.79
CA PRO A 208 18.59 27.51 13.74
C PRO A 208 19.20 27.53 12.34
N ASP A 209 19.84 28.67 12.09
CA ASP A 209 20.73 29.05 10.99
C ASP A 209 21.60 27.89 10.46
N HIS A 210 21.54 27.67 9.15
CA HIS A 210 22.45 26.78 8.44
C HIS A 210 23.71 27.56 8.07
N GLY A 211 24.76 27.35 8.87
CA GLY A 211 26.14 27.60 8.44
C GLY A 211 26.60 26.59 7.39
N GLU A 212 27.56 27.06 6.59
CA GLU A 212 28.56 26.29 5.84
C GLU A 212 28.18 25.77 4.44
N HIS A 213 28.44 26.65 3.45
CA HIS A 213 28.80 26.28 2.08
C HIS A 213 30.20 25.65 2.04
N PRO A 214 30.39 24.44 1.48
CA PRO A 214 31.70 23.99 1.03
C PRO A 214 32.03 24.47 -0.40
N PRO A 215 33.33 24.61 -0.74
CA PRO A 215 33.79 25.28 -1.95
C PRO A 215 33.61 24.48 -3.23
N VAL A 216 33.31 25.22 -4.29
CA VAL A 216 33.26 24.79 -5.70
C VAL A 216 34.66 24.38 -6.15
N ASN A 217 34.81 23.16 -6.67
CA ASN A 217 36.06 22.64 -7.21
C ASN A 217 35.99 22.65 -8.75
N PRO A 218 36.79 23.47 -9.47
CA PRO A 218 36.79 23.47 -10.93
C PRO A 218 37.83 22.47 -11.42
N ARG A 219 37.40 21.33 -11.96
CA ARG A 219 38.34 20.35 -12.54
C ARG A 219 37.73 19.60 -13.72
N PHE A 220 37.77 20.23 -14.89
CA PHE A 220 37.85 19.50 -16.16
C PHE A 220 38.84 20.22 -17.08
N GLY A 221 40.10 19.82 -16.96
CA GLY A 221 41.11 20.05 -17.98
C GLY A 221 40.85 19.12 -19.15
N GLY A 222 40.49 19.70 -20.30
CA GLY A 222 40.45 18.99 -21.58
C GLY A 222 41.88 18.74 -22.07
N GLY A 223 42.37 17.52 -21.90
CA GLY A 223 43.57 17.03 -22.55
C GLY A 223 43.21 16.21 -23.78
N ALA A 224 43.51 16.73 -24.97
CA ALA A 224 43.67 15.93 -26.18
C ALA A 224 45.01 15.17 -26.11
N PRO A 225 45.07 13.92 -26.58
CA PRO A 225 45.81 13.61 -27.80
C PRO A 225 45.10 12.49 -28.61
N GLY A 226 45.37 12.19 -29.87
CA GLY A 226 46.46 12.53 -30.76
C GLY A 226 46.13 11.91 -32.11
N SER A 227 46.38 12.65 -33.19
CA SER A 227 46.25 12.15 -34.55
C SER A 227 47.60 11.54 -34.97
N THR A 228 47.69 10.22 -34.96
CA THR A 228 48.76 9.50 -35.68
C THR A 228 48.24 9.12 -37.05
N ALA A 229 48.74 9.82 -38.06
CA ALA A 229 48.70 9.37 -39.45
C ALA A 229 49.62 8.15 -39.62
N ARG A 230 49.12 7.11 -40.28
CA ARG A 230 49.93 6.07 -40.91
C ARG A 230 49.27 5.64 -42.21
N SER A 231 50.11 5.70 -43.25
CA SER A 231 50.03 5.06 -44.57
C SER A 231 49.00 5.59 -45.56
#